data_AF-A0A8T5J7D1-F1
#
_entry.id   AF-A0A8T5J7D1-F1
#
_cell.length_a   1.000
_cell.length_b   1.000
_cell.length_c   1.000
_cell.angle_alpha   90.00
_cell.angle_beta   90.00
_cell.angle_gamma   90.00
#
_symmetry.space_group_name_H-M   'P 1'
#
loop_
_entity.id
_entity.type
_entity.pdbx_description
1 polymer ?
#
loop_
_entity_poly.entity_id
_entity_poly.type
_entity_poly.pdbx_seq_one_letter_code
_entity_poly.pdbx_strand_id
1 'polypeptide(L)'
;MDVEEVLAELLPQVPENIFSKWLTKRISLTWLELSDDRLGMTRFEEGPAELVRRRRFSLDPGNITIGLHPRLKEEPDLLRHTLAHELVHASGVLNHSKELHDAVDSIAPGVAISDSPMLQEMRDEFLGSARVKSWTCSHCGYEWKRATVRKPMRCHKCARPL
;
A
#
# COMPACT_ATOMS: atom_id res chain seq x y z
N MET A 1 16.87 -10.69 5.48
CA MET A 1 15.61 -10.99 6.19
C MET A 1 14.87 -12.06 5.42
N ASP A 2 14.43 -13.12 6.08
CA ASP A 2 13.62 -14.16 5.45
C ASP A 2 12.16 -13.69 5.41
N VAL A 3 11.59 -13.57 4.21
CA VAL A 3 10.22 -13.06 4.04
C VAL A 3 9.20 -14.08 4.54
N GLU A 4 9.52 -15.38 4.47
CA GLU A 4 8.63 -16.42 4.99
C GLU A 4 8.51 -16.35 6.52
N GLU A 5 9.60 -15.96 7.20
CA GLU A 5 9.59 -15.71 8.64
C GLU A 5 8.71 -14.51 8.99
N VAL A 6 8.83 -13.40 8.25
CA VAL A 6 7.99 -12.21 8.44
C VAL A 6 6.52 -12.53 8.14
N LEU A 7 6.23 -13.32 7.11
CA LEU A 7 4.88 -13.79 6.80
C LEU A 7 4.30 -14.59 7.97
N ALA A 8 5.05 -15.55 8.50
CA ALA A 8 4.62 -16.38 9.62
C ALA A 8 4.35 -15.54 10.89
N GLU A 9 5.13 -14.48 11.11
CA GLU A 9 4.94 -13.56 12.23
C GLU A 9 3.70 -12.65 12.06
N LEU A 10 3.45 -12.17 10.84
CA LEU A 10 2.36 -11.24 10.54
C LEU A 10 1.00 -11.94 10.44
N LEU A 11 0.95 -13.17 9.92
CA LEU A 11 -0.29 -13.90 9.66
C LEU A 11 -1.25 -13.96 10.88
N PRO A 12 -0.80 -14.28 12.11
CA PRO A 12 -1.66 -14.31 13.29
C PRO A 12 -2.19 -12.93 13.72
N GLN A 13 -1.57 -11.84 13.26
CA GLN A 13 -1.92 -10.47 13.63
C GLN A 13 -2.93 -9.85 12.65
N VAL A 14 -3.13 -10.47 11.49
CA VAL A 14 -4.10 -10.01 10.48
C VAL A 14 -5.51 -10.05 11.08
N PRO A 15 -6.31 -8.97 10.97
CA PRO A 15 -7.67 -8.96 11.49
C PRO A 15 -8.53 -10.06 10.88
N GLU A 16 -9.47 -10.57 11.67
CA GLU A 16 -10.41 -11.57 11.19
C GLU A 16 -11.38 -10.95 10.18
N ASN A 17 -11.35 -11.49 8.96
CA ASN A 17 -12.13 -11.07 7.81
C ASN A 17 -12.62 -12.30 7.05
N ILE A 18 -13.36 -12.06 5.97
CA ILE A 18 -14.10 -13.09 5.21
C ILE A 18 -13.19 -14.25 4.79
N PHE A 19 -11.94 -13.99 4.43
CA PHE A 19 -11.00 -15.02 3.96
C PHE A 19 -9.95 -15.47 4.98
N SER A 20 -9.94 -14.93 6.20
CA SER A 20 -8.86 -15.17 7.19
C SER A 20 -8.60 -16.66 7.46
N LYS A 21 -9.65 -17.48 7.48
CA LYS A 21 -9.56 -18.93 7.73
C LYS A 21 -8.81 -19.74 6.65
N TRP A 22 -8.54 -19.16 5.48
CA TRP A 22 -7.81 -19.84 4.40
C TRP A 22 -6.41 -19.28 4.15
N LEU A 23 -6.05 -18.15 4.75
CA LEU A 23 -4.80 -17.44 4.43
C LEU A 23 -3.56 -18.33 4.53
N THR A 24 -3.46 -19.11 5.61
CA THR A 24 -2.34 -20.03 5.86
C THR A 24 -2.15 -21.13 4.81
N LYS A 25 -3.16 -21.37 3.96
CA LYS A 25 -3.14 -22.41 2.91
C LYS A 25 -3.20 -21.85 1.50
N ARG A 26 -3.54 -20.57 1.33
CA ARG A 26 -3.84 -19.97 0.02
C ARG A 26 -2.84 -18.93 -0.43
N ILE A 27 -2.03 -18.40 0.48
CA ILE A 27 -1.03 -17.39 0.14
C ILE A 27 0.21 -18.06 -0.44
N SER A 28 0.68 -17.52 -1.56
CA SER A 28 2.04 -17.70 -2.07
C SER A 28 2.71 -16.35 -2.24
N LEU A 29 3.98 -16.27 -1.86
CA LEU A 29 4.79 -15.08 -2.06
C LEU A 29 5.56 -15.14 -3.38
N THR A 30 5.67 -14.00 -4.05
CA THR A 30 6.55 -13.83 -5.21
C THR A 30 7.27 -12.50 -5.14
N TRP A 31 8.45 -12.45 -5.73
CA TRP A 31 9.11 -11.19 -6.03
C TRP A 31 8.53 -10.63 -7.33
N LEU A 32 8.27 -9.33 -7.34
CA LEU A 32 7.92 -8.58 -8.55
C LEU A 32 9.17 -8.34 -9.39
N GLU A 33 8.96 -7.89 -10.64
CA GLU A 33 10.05 -7.42 -11.49
C GLU A 33 10.69 -6.16 -10.91
N LEU A 34 11.99 -5.97 -11.12
CA LEU A 34 12.71 -4.78 -10.66
C LEU A 34 12.21 -3.47 -11.29
N SER A 35 11.52 -3.56 -12.43
CA SER A 35 10.92 -2.42 -13.13
C SER A 35 9.45 -2.19 -12.76
N ASP A 36 8.89 -2.96 -11.81
CA ASP A 36 7.52 -2.76 -11.35
C ASP A 36 7.43 -1.48 -10.50
N ASP A 37 6.39 -0.68 -10.70
CA ASP A 37 6.19 0.58 -10.00
C ASP A 37 5.50 0.42 -8.63
N ARG A 38 5.09 -0.81 -8.29
CA ARG A 38 4.41 -1.13 -7.04
C ARG A 38 5.38 -1.71 -6.01
N LEU A 39 5.21 -1.29 -4.76
CA LEU A 39 5.90 -1.92 -3.62
C LEU A 39 5.35 -3.31 -3.31
N GLY A 40 4.03 -3.45 -3.37
CA GLY A 40 3.31 -4.66 -3.06
C GLY A 40 2.09 -4.83 -3.95
N MET A 41 1.61 -6.06 -4.09
CA MET A 41 0.33 -6.35 -4.70
C MET A 41 -0.27 -7.65 -4.19
N THR A 42 -1.60 -7.69 -4.11
CA THR A 42 -2.39 -8.88 -3.82
C THR A 42 -3.20 -9.27 -5.04
N ARG A 43 -3.05 -10.52 -5.49
CA ARG A 43 -3.78 -11.08 -6.63
C ARG A 43 -4.58 -12.31 -6.20
N PHE A 44 -5.87 -12.29 -6.49
CA PHE A 44 -6.74 -13.46 -6.39
C PHE A 44 -6.75 -14.17 -7.75
N GLU A 45 -6.23 -15.39 -7.82
CA GLU A 45 -5.99 -16.10 -9.10
C GLU A 45 -7.30 -16.50 -9.81
N GLU A 46 -8.38 -16.67 -9.07
CA GLU A 46 -9.72 -16.97 -9.61
C GLU A 46 -10.33 -15.77 -10.37
N GLY A 47 -9.73 -14.58 -10.22
CA GLY A 47 -10.13 -13.36 -10.90
C GLY A 47 -11.26 -12.57 -10.21
N PRO A 48 -11.58 -11.37 -10.72
CA PRO A 48 -12.45 -10.42 -10.03
C PRO A 48 -13.91 -10.89 -9.86
N ALA A 49 -14.46 -11.58 -10.85
CA ALA A 49 -15.84 -12.07 -10.80
C ALA A 49 -16.03 -13.13 -9.71
N GLU A 50 -15.09 -14.08 -9.63
CA GLU A 50 -15.10 -15.09 -8.58
C GLU A 50 -14.78 -14.50 -7.20
N LEU A 51 -13.89 -13.51 -7.12
CA LEU A 51 -13.62 -12.81 -5.86
C LEU A 51 -14.89 -12.21 -5.24
N VAL A 52 -15.70 -11.51 -6.04
CA VAL A 52 -16.98 -10.93 -5.57
C VAL A 52 -17.93 -12.01 -5.08
N ARG A 53 -18.08 -13.09 -5.85
CA ARG A 53 -18.95 -14.23 -5.52
C ARG A 53 -18.48 -14.93 -4.23
N ARG A 54 -17.21 -15.30 -4.16
CA ARG A 54 -16.60 -16.03 -3.03
C ARG A 54 -16.66 -15.21 -1.76
N ARG A 55 -16.42 -13.89 -1.85
CA ARG A 55 -16.57 -12.97 -0.72
C ARG A 55 -18.02 -12.90 -0.22
N ARG A 56 -18.99 -12.74 -1.14
CA ARG A 56 -20.43 -12.66 -0.78
C ARG A 56 -20.92 -13.92 -0.06
N PHE A 57 -20.46 -15.08 -0.50
CA PHE A 57 -20.90 -16.37 0.05
C PHE A 57 -19.93 -16.95 1.10
N SER A 58 -18.90 -16.21 1.51
CA SER A 58 -17.86 -16.69 2.42
C SER A 58 -17.33 -18.07 2.00
N LEU A 59 -16.97 -18.19 0.72
CA LEU A 59 -16.33 -19.36 0.12
C LEU A 59 -14.82 -19.17 0.10
N ASP A 60 -14.12 -20.29 -0.10
CA ASP A 60 -12.67 -20.31 -0.27
C ASP A 60 -12.25 -19.30 -1.36
N PRO A 61 -11.28 -18.40 -1.11
CA PRO A 61 -10.85 -17.41 -2.11
C PRO A 61 -10.14 -18.02 -3.32
N GLY A 62 -9.71 -19.28 -3.25
CA GLY A 62 -8.74 -19.85 -4.19
C GLY A 62 -7.32 -19.40 -3.85
N ASN A 63 -6.38 -19.62 -4.77
CA ASN A 63 -5.00 -19.22 -4.55
C ASN A 63 -4.86 -17.69 -4.58
N ILE A 64 -4.02 -17.17 -3.70
CA ILE A 64 -3.73 -15.75 -3.55
C ILE A 64 -2.23 -15.56 -3.69
N THR A 65 -1.82 -14.75 -4.65
CA THR A 65 -0.42 -14.36 -4.81
C THR A 65 -0.19 -13.00 -4.19
N ILE A 66 0.77 -12.90 -3.26
CA ILE A 66 1.28 -11.61 -2.79
C ILE A 66 2.63 -11.37 -3.45
N GLY A 67 2.71 -10.29 -4.23
CA GLY A 67 3.94 -9.82 -4.85
C GLY A 67 4.59 -8.73 -4.02
N LEU A 68 5.91 -8.79 -3.84
CA LEU A 68 6.70 -7.76 -3.18
C LEU A 68 7.82 -7.26 -4.10
N HIS A 69 8.09 -5.96 -4.07
CA HIS A 69 9.19 -5.38 -4.83
C HIS A 69 10.55 -5.85 -4.28
N PRO A 70 11.50 -6.32 -5.10
CA PRO A 70 12.77 -6.89 -4.62
C PRO A 70 13.62 -5.94 -3.75
N ARG A 71 13.55 -4.62 -4.01
CA ARG A 71 14.25 -3.59 -3.23
C ARG A 71 13.82 -3.53 -1.76
N LEU A 72 12.63 -4.03 -1.41
CA LEU A 72 12.17 -4.09 -0.02
C LEU A 72 13.10 -4.93 0.87
N LYS A 73 13.92 -5.82 0.29
CA LYS A 73 14.93 -6.59 1.06
C LYS A 73 15.93 -5.69 1.81
N GLU A 74 16.15 -4.48 1.31
CA GLU A 74 17.07 -3.49 1.87
C GLU A 74 16.39 -2.60 2.93
N GLU A 75 15.06 -2.64 3.03
CA GLU A 75 14.26 -1.81 3.95
C GLU A 75 13.28 -2.68 4.76
N PRO A 76 13.75 -3.34 5.84
CA PRO A 76 12.96 -4.32 6.60
C PRO A 76 11.62 -3.81 7.11
N ASP A 77 11.58 -2.59 7.64
CA ASP A 77 10.35 -2.00 8.17
C ASP A 77 9.33 -1.72 7.07
N LEU A 78 9.80 -1.23 5.92
CA LEU A 78 8.95 -0.98 4.75
C LEU A 78 8.44 -2.29 4.16
N LEU A 79 9.27 -3.34 4.13
CA LEU A 79 8.86 -4.68 3.72
C LEU A 79 7.75 -5.20 4.63
N ARG A 80 7.94 -5.11 5.94
CA ARG A 80 6.98 -5.59 6.93
C ARG A 80 5.65 -4.85 6.80
N HIS A 81 5.68 -3.52 6.69
CA HIS A 81 4.48 -2.71 6.46
C HIS A 81 3.76 -3.09 5.16
N THR A 82 4.51 -3.20 4.06
CA THR A 82 3.96 -3.57 2.75
C THR A 82 3.32 -4.95 2.80
N LEU A 83 3.99 -5.94 3.39
CA LEU A 83 3.44 -7.30 3.52
C LEU A 83 2.20 -7.33 4.41
N ALA A 84 2.19 -6.61 5.53
CA ALA A 84 1.01 -6.50 6.39
C ALA A 84 -0.19 -5.90 5.62
N HIS A 85 0.05 -4.86 4.83
CA HIS A 85 -0.95 -4.23 3.96
C HIS A 85 -1.56 -5.25 2.97
N GLU A 86 -0.71 -5.99 2.26
CA GLU A 86 -1.15 -7.01 1.31
C GLU A 86 -1.86 -8.19 2.00
N LEU A 87 -1.45 -8.58 3.21
CA LEU A 87 -2.14 -9.61 3.98
C LEU A 87 -3.55 -9.21 4.40
N VAL A 88 -3.75 -7.95 4.78
CA VAL A 88 -5.10 -7.42 5.07
C VAL A 88 -5.95 -7.44 3.79
N HIS A 89 -5.37 -7.14 2.63
CA HIS A 89 -6.07 -7.32 1.35
C HIS A 89 -6.43 -8.78 1.08
N ALA A 90 -5.48 -9.70 1.27
CA ALA A 90 -5.69 -11.14 1.10
C ALA A 90 -6.81 -11.68 2.01
N SER A 91 -6.99 -11.09 3.21
CA SER A 91 -8.06 -11.44 4.15
C SER A 91 -9.48 -11.09 3.66
N GLY A 92 -9.59 -10.35 2.54
CA GLY A 92 -10.87 -10.03 1.88
C GLY A 92 -11.30 -8.57 1.99
N VAL A 93 -10.43 -7.69 2.50
CA VAL A 93 -10.67 -6.24 2.54
C VAL A 93 -10.14 -5.61 1.25
N LEU A 94 -11.02 -5.06 0.41
CA LEU A 94 -10.64 -4.59 -0.93
C LEU A 94 -10.48 -3.06 -1.02
N ASN A 95 -10.94 -2.33 -0.02
CA ASN A 95 -10.95 -0.86 0.00
C ASN A 95 -9.96 -0.33 1.03
N HIS A 96 -9.32 0.78 0.68
CA HIS A 96 -8.42 1.53 1.57
C HIS A 96 -9.25 2.44 2.49
N SER A 97 -9.85 1.87 3.52
CA SER A 97 -10.57 2.62 4.55
C SER A 97 -9.65 3.04 5.69
N LYS A 98 -10.12 3.97 6.55
CA LYS A 98 -9.36 4.39 7.73
C LYS A 98 -9.13 3.20 8.67
N GLU A 99 -10.15 2.35 8.84
CA GLU A 99 -10.09 1.18 9.70
C GLU A 99 -9.02 0.19 9.21
N LEU A 100 -8.88 0.01 7.89
CA LEU A 100 -7.79 -0.79 7.31
C LEU A 100 -6.43 -0.17 7.62
N HIS A 101 -6.27 1.14 7.40
CA HIS A 101 -5.00 1.81 7.69
C HIS A 101 -4.63 1.71 9.17
N ASP A 102 -5.56 1.96 10.08
CA ASP A 102 -5.34 1.84 11.52
C ASP A 102 -4.95 0.40 11.90
N ALA A 103 -5.59 -0.61 11.29
CA ALA A 103 -5.27 -2.02 11.55
C ALA A 103 -3.86 -2.38 11.06
N VAL A 104 -3.50 -1.99 9.83
CA VAL A 104 -2.15 -2.21 9.30
C VAL A 104 -1.11 -1.52 10.17
N ASP A 105 -1.32 -0.25 10.53
CA ASP A 105 -0.40 0.52 11.37
C ASP A 105 -0.23 -0.09 12.77
N SER A 106 -1.26 -0.76 13.30
CA SER A 106 -1.16 -1.44 14.60
C SER A 106 -0.26 -2.69 14.58
N ILE A 107 -0.12 -3.33 13.41
CA ILE A 107 0.61 -4.59 13.20
C ILE A 107 2.04 -4.30 12.72
N ALA A 108 2.14 -3.39 11.75
CA ALA A 108 3.37 -2.96 11.13
C ALA A 108 3.23 -1.47 10.80
N PRO A 109 3.71 -0.57 11.69
CA PRO A 109 3.61 0.87 11.49
C PRO A 109 4.21 1.31 10.15
N GLY A 110 3.57 2.28 9.49
CA GLY A 110 4.11 2.90 8.28
C GLY A 110 5.48 3.53 8.49
N VAL A 111 6.31 3.49 7.44
CA VAL A 111 7.63 4.13 7.41
C VAL A 111 7.49 5.56 6.93
N ALA A 112 8.08 6.51 7.65
CA ALA A 112 8.08 7.90 7.20
C ALA A 112 8.91 8.05 5.92
N ILE A 113 8.49 8.93 5.02
CA ILE A 113 9.22 9.17 3.76
C ILE A 113 10.67 9.60 4.04
N SER A 114 10.93 10.38 5.09
CA SER A 114 12.30 10.80 5.45
C SER A 114 13.22 9.64 5.79
N ASP A 115 12.66 8.51 6.21
CA ASP A 115 13.39 7.39 6.79
C ASP A 115 13.60 6.26 5.77
N SER A 116 12.97 6.37 4.59
CA SER A 116 13.06 5.40 3.50
C SER A 116 13.63 6.05 2.23
N PRO A 117 14.84 5.67 1.79
CA PRO A 117 15.39 6.05 0.50
C PRO A 117 14.47 5.68 -0.66
N MET A 118 13.88 4.48 -0.63
CA MET A 118 12.97 4.02 -1.68
C MET A 118 11.72 4.90 -1.79
N LEU A 119 11.09 5.28 -0.66
CA LEU A 119 9.94 6.19 -0.66
C LEU A 119 10.31 7.61 -1.12
N GLN A 120 11.52 8.08 -0.85
CA GLN A 120 12.01 9.37 -1.35
C GLN A 120 12.17 9.35 -2.86
N GLU A 121 12.79 8.30 -3.40
CA GLU A 121 12.94 8.13 -4.86
C GLU A 121 11.57 8.05 -5.56
N MET A 122 10.64 7.23 -5.05
CA MET A 122 9.30 7.13 -5.62
C MET A 122 8.54 8.47 -5.57
N ARG A 123 8.69 9.23 -4.47
CA ARG A 123 8.14 10.58 -4.36
C ARG A 123 8.72 11.49 -5.43
N ASP A 124 10.04 11.49 -5.59
CA ASP A 124 10.75 12.39 -6.49
C ASP A 124 10.45 12.04 -7.96
N GLU A 125 10.34 10.75 -8.30
CA GLU A 125 9.88 10.27 -9.61
C GLU A 125 8.44 10.71 -9.90
N PHE A 126 7.54 10.56 -8.94
CA PHE A 126 6.15 11.02 -9.08
C PHE A 126 6.07 12.55 -9.28
N LEU A 127 6.86 13.33 -8.54
CA LEU A 127 6.95 14.77 -8.72
C LEU A 127 7.58 15.14 -10.08
N GLY A 128 8.55 14.35 -10.54
CA GLY A 128 9.21 14.46 -11.84
C GLY A 128 8.28 14.18 -13.02
N SER A 129 7.35 13.23 -12.89
CA SER A 129 6.37 12.86 -13.93
C SER A 129 5.02 13.56 -13.81
N ALA A 130 4.74 14.21 -12.68
CA ALA A 130 3.49 14.92 -12.43
C ALA A 130 3.15 15.97 -13.51
N ARG A 131 1.91 15.91 -14.05
CA ARG A 131 1.38 16.91 -15.00
C ARG A 131 1.33 18.33 -14.41
N VAL A 132 0.94 18.43 -13.14
CA VAL A 132 0.87 19.70 -12.42
C VAL A 132 2.24 19.96 -11.78
N LYS A 133 2.96 20.97 -12.27
CA LYS A 133 4.30 21.36 -11.80
C LYS A 133 4.32 22.49 -10.79
N SER A 134 3.26 23.29 -10.75
CA SER A 134 3.07 24.38 -9.80
C SER A 134 1.62 24.43 -9.33
N TRP A 135 1.41 25.07 -8.19
CA TRP A 135 0.08 25.42 -7.72
C TRP A 135 -0.04 26.92 -7.63
N THR A 136 -1.22 27.42 -7.99
CA THR A 136 -1.55 28.84 -7.94
C THR A 136 -2.75 29.05 -7.04
N CYS A 137 -2.66 30.02 -6.14
CA CYS A 137 -3.77 30.39 -5.27
C CYS A 137 -4.80 31.21 -6.06
N SER A 138 -6.04 30.73 -6.12
CA SER A 138 -7.16 31.44 -6.75
C SER A 138 -7.51 32.78 -6.06
N HIS A 139 -7.18 32.93 -4.77
CA HIS A 139 -7.49 34.15 -4.00
C HIS A 139 -6.43 35.25 -4.12
N CYS A 140 -5.14 34.92 -4.06
CA CYS A 140 -4.07 35.91 -4.02
C CYS A 140 -3.08 35.83 -5.19
N GLY A 141 -3.29 34.90 -6.13
CA GLY A 141 -2.44 34.71 -7.31
C GLY A 141 -1.04 34.17 -7.02
N TYR A 142 -0.69 33.90 -5.75
CA TYR A 142 0.62 33.34 -5.42
C TYR A 142 0.81 31.97 -6.07
N GLU A 143 1.91 31.80 -6.79
CA GLU A 143 2.31 30.56 -7.44
C GLU A 143 3.56 29.98 -6.77
N TRP A 144 3.59 28.66 -6.57
CA TRP A 144 4.76 27.96 -6.07
C TRP A 144 4.91 26.58 -6.70
N LYS A 145 6.15 26.10 -6.78
CA LYS A 145 6.47 24.77 -7.33
C LYS A 145 5.84 23.68 -6.49
N ARG A 146 5.35 22.64 -7.16
CA ARG A 146 4.84 21.44 -6.53
C ARG A 146 5.99 20.72 -5.81
N ALA A 147 5.89 20.65 -4.49
CA ALA A 147 6.86 19.96 -3.63
C ALA A 147 6.27 18.73 -2.92
N THR A 148 4.94 18.56 -2.95
CA THR A 148 4.25 17.44 -2.27
C THR A 148 3.38 16.64 -3.24
N VAL A 149 3.18 15.36 -2.90
CA VAL A 149 2.34 14.44 -3.67
C VAL A 149 0.90 14.94 -3.72
N ARG A 150 0.35 15.38 -2.59
CA ARG A 150 -1.01 15.94 -2.50
C ARG A 150 -1.00 17.46 -2.70
N LYS A 151 -2.06 18.00 -3.31
CA LYS A 151 -2.29 19.45 -3.36
C LYS A 151 -2.43 19.97 -1.92
N PRO A 152 -1.73 21.05 -1.52
CA PRO A 152 -1.90 21.64 -0.21
C PRO A 152 -3.35 22.09 -0.01
N MET A 153 -3.84 21.97 1.22
CA MET A 153 -5.21 22.41 1.55
C MET A 153 -5.33 23.92 1.66
N ARG A 154 -4.21 24.64 1.86
CA ARG A 154 -4.16 26.09 2.08
C ARG A 154 -2.98 26.73 1.36
N CYS A 155 -3.15 27.98 0.97
CA CYS A 155 -2.11 28.78 0.34
C CYS A 155 -0.98 29.07 1.33
N HIS A 156 0.27 28.88 0.89
CA HIS A 156 1.46 29.14 1.71
C HIS A 156 1.65 30.63 2.04
N LYS A 157 1.03 31.53 1.26
CA LYS A 157 1.13 32.98 1.46
C LYS A 157 -0.04 33.57 2.25
N CYS A 158 -1.28 33.32 1.84
CA CYS A 158 -2.46 33.96 2.45
C CYS A 158 -3.27 33.04 3.38
N ALA A 159 -2.85 31.79 3.57
CA ALA A 159 -3.50 30.77 4.40
C ALA A 159 -4.97 30.44 4.06
N ARG A 160 -5.51 31.02 2.98
CA ARG A 160 -6.85 30.68 2.45
C ARG A 160 -6.85 29.27 1.86
N PRO A 161 -7.98 28.55 1.91
CA PRO A 161 -8.16 27.31 1.17
C PRO A 161 -7.87 27.47 -0.33
N LEU A 162 -7.36 26.40 -0.97
CA LEU A 162 -6.91 26.40 -2.37
C LEU A 162 -7.85 25.72 -3.35
#